data_AF-A0A1H4YSA8-F1
#
_entry.id   AF-A0A1H4YSA8-F1
#
_cell.length_a   1.000
_cell.length_b   1.000
_cell.length_c   1.000
_cell.angle_alpha   90.00
_cell.angle_beta   90.00
_cell.angle_gamma   90.00
#
_symmetry.space_group_name_H-M   'P 1'
#
loop_
_entity.id
_entity.type
_entity.pdbx_description
1 polymer ?
#
loop_
_entity_poly.entity_id
_entity_poly.type
_entity_poly.pdbx_seq_one_letter_code
_entity_poly.pdbx_strand_id
1 'polypeptide(L)'
;MRAVHRDQEAGMAEEAGSQGQAHVQAPRSLDHVSELFEEFLSAVARTSRDEREDGRNLGTRLMAHLGSAPADRPVVKAAYPPYELPNVHLALERWFDAGTDRSYELIGLRGGRHRGDLTLGDILDASDRFDRFVIGAVDYAHLPVAPDTELACVSCGFYLGREGDERFAVLLRGPQDEYGRSKVEVEVLARDKELADRLLAEFDTLVREENVFRGQVLSFEGSEFGHGLGPFRFHRRPGLTRTDIVLPTGLLERLERQVMGVARRREQLRAAGQHLRRGLLLYGPPGTGKTHTIRYLLSHLPQFTVVILAGAGISAIGPACALARMLQPALVVLEDCDLIAEARDYGGGDQPLLFQVLNEMDGLGDDADVAFLLTTNRADLLEPALAQRPGRIDLAVEIPLPDGEGRARLLDLYGAGLGLGKDVLDEVVARTEGTTASFAKELVRRSVLIAAERESPRTEPDDVRAALDELLSDQDHLTRRLLGVRGEDEGEPVPVPQD
;
A
#
# COMPACT_ATOMS: atom_id res chain seq x y z
N MET A 1 -60.14 82.99 -59.49
CA MET A 1 -60.19 84.36 -60.04
C MET A 1 -58.77 84.72 -60.48
N ARG A 2 -58.56 84.79 -61.81
CA ARG A 2 -57.43 85.37 -62.61
C ARG A 2 -55.97 85.12 -62.12
N ALA A 3 -55.12 84.36 -62.81
CA ALA A 3 -54.49 84.58 -64.13
C ALA A 3 -53.28 85.55 -64.14
N VAL A 4 -52.10 84.96 -64.42
CA VAL A 4 -51.06 85.35 -65.41
C VAL A 4 -50.06 86.49 -65.12
N HIS A 5 -48.76 86.15 -64.96
CA HIS A 5 -47.60 86.32 -65.90
C HIS A 5 -46.29 85.86 -65.18
N ARG A 6 -45.54 84.84 -65.64
CA ARG A 6 -44.33 84.83 -66.54
C ARG A 6 -43.18 85.72 -66.06
N ASP A 7 -41.90 85.35 -65.99
CA ASP A 7 -41.01 84.50 -66.83
C ASP A 7 -39.85 83.91 -65.96
N GLN A 8 -39.36 82.66 -66.17
CA GLN A 8 -38.09 82.26 -66.85
C GLN A 8 -36.82 82.99 -66.32
N GLU A 9 -35.65 82.39 -66.02
CA GLU A 9 -35.05 81.06 -66.20
C GLU A 9 -33.65 81.08 -65.52
N ALA A 10 -33.04 79.90 -65.31
CA ALA A 10 -31.60 79.60 -65.16
C ALA A 10 -30.88 79.82 -63.80
N GLY A 11 -30.35 78.72 -63.26
CA GLY A 11 -29.32 78.70 -62.21
C GLY A 11 -29.45 77.48 -61.29
N MET A 12 -28.75 76.40 -61.63
CA MET A 12 -28.82 75.10 -60.97
C MET A 12 -28.53 75.15 -59.46
N ALA A 13 -29.51 74.64 -58.69
CA ALA A 13 -29.44 74.00 -57.38
C ALA A 13 -28.13 74.13 -56.58
N GLU A 14 -28.08 75.15 -55.72
CA GLU A 14 -27.22 75.19 -54.54
C GLU A 14 -27.83 74.36 -53.39
N GLU A 15 -26.95 73.64 -52.72
CA GLU A 15 -27.18 72.63 -51.70
C GLU A 15 -27.89 73.15 -50.45
N ALA A 16 -28.95 72.46 -50.04
CA ALA A 16 -29.58 72.65 -48.75
C ALA A 16 -29.25 71.47 -47.81
N GLY A 17 -28.45 71.77 -46.78
CA GLY A 17 -28.70 71.27 -45.43
C GLY A 17 -27.81 70.16 -44.89
N SER A 18 -27.15 70.47 -43.77
CA SER A 18 -27.30 69.72 -42.49
C SER A 18 -25.99 69.28 -41.81
N GLN A 19 -25.68 69.98 -40.71
CA GLN A 19 -25.25 69.44 -39.40
C GLN A 19 -24.00 68.55 -39.28
N GLY A 20 -23.07 69.01 -38.43
CA GLY A 20 -22.34 68.16 -37.48
C GLY A 20 -21.10 67.45 -38.01
N GLN A 21 -19.93 68.08 -37.89
CA GLN A 21 -18.64 67.39 -37.99
C GLN A 21 -18.46 66.44 -36.79
N ALA A 22 -18.83 65.17 -36.98
CA ALA A 22 -18.35 64.08 -36.15
C ALA A 22 -17.05 63.53 -36.76
N HIS A 23 -15.94 63.66 -36.05
CA HIS A 23 -14.70 62.96 -36.36
C HIS A 23 -14.95 61.45 -36.21
N VAL A 24 -15.16 60.75 -37.33
CA VAL A 24 -15.20 59.29 -37.37
C VAL A 24 -13.76 58.77 -37.29
N GLN A 25 -13.37 58.26 -36.13
CA GLN A 25 -12.13 57.50 -35.95
C GLN A 25 -12.15 56.25 -36.86
N ALA A 26 -11.08 56.04 -37.61
CA ALA A 26 -10.88 54.86 -38.46
C ALA A 26 -11.03 53.55 -37.66
N PRO A 27 -11.47 52.44 -38.29
CA PRO A 27 -11.55 51.15 -37.61
C PRO A 27 -10.13 50.74 -37.17
N ARG A 28 -9.92 50.66 -35.85
CA ARG A 28 -8.65 50.17 -35.29
C ARG A 28 -8.43 48.75 -35.81
N SER A 29 -7.25 48.48 -36.38
CA SER A 29 -6.91 47.13 -36.83
C SER A 29 -6.96 46.16 -35.63
N LEU A 30 -7.33 44.91 -35.88
CA LEU A 30 -7.30 43.85 -34.86
C LEU A 30 -5.91 43.71 -34.21
N ASP A 31 -4.85 44.04 -34.96
CA ASP A 31 -3.48 44.07 -34.46
C ASP A 31 -3.29 45.18 -33.42
N HIS A 32 -3.81 46.39 -33.69
CA HIS A 32 -3.74 47.50 -32.73
C HIS A 32 -4.61 47.27 -31.49
N VAL A 33 -5.73 46.56 -31.64
CA VAL A 33 -6.56 46.12 -30.51
C VAL A 33 -5.83 45.05 -29.69
N SER A 34 -5.12 44.11 -30.34
CA SER A 34 -4.32 43.11 -29.65
C SER A 34 -3.13 43.73 -28.92
N GLU A 35 -2.41 44.66 -29.55
CA GLU A 35 -1.32 45.42 -28.91
C GLU A 35 -1.82 46.21 -27.69
N LEU A 36 -2.93 46.94 -27.83
CA LEU A 36 -3.53 47.68 -26.71
C LEU A 36 -4.06 46.75 -25.61
N PHE A 37 -4.53 45.56 -25.96
CA PHE A 37 -5.02 44.57 -25.00
C PHE A 37 -3.85 43.90 -24.26
N GLU A 38 -2.75 43.59 -24.95
CA GLU A 38 -1.51 43.12 -24.32
C GLU A 38 -0.89 44.21 -23.44
N GLU A 39 -0.88 45.45 -23.90
CA GLU A 39 -0.38 46.60 -23.14
C GLU A 39 -1.24 46.87 -21.91
N PHE A 40 -2.58 46.74 -22.03
CA PHE A 40 -3.51 46.83 -20.90
C PHE A 40 -3.35 45.66 -19.92
N LEU A 41 -3.25 44.42 -20.39
CA LEU A 41 -3.00 43.26 -19.53
C LEU A 41 -1.65 43.38 -18.82
N SER A 42 -0.62 43.84 -19.52
CA SER A 42 0.71 44.12 -18.96
C SER A 42 0.66 45.25 -17.94
N ALA A 43 -0.10 46.32 -18.20
CA ALA A 43 -0.29 47.43 -17.28
C ALA A 43 -1.09 47.01 -16.03
N VAL A 44 -2.19 46.28 -16.17
CA VAL A 44 -3.00 45.78 -15.04
C VAL A 44 -2.23 44.75 -14.21
N ALA A 45 -1.43 43.90 -14.85
CA ALA A 45 -0.50 43.01 -14.17
C ALA A 45 0.59 43.81 -13.42
N ARG A 46 1.13 44.88 -14.01
CA ARG A 46 2.13 45.77 -13.38
C ARG A 46 1.58 46.61 -12.23
N THR A 47 0.37 47.15 -12.31
CA THR A 47 -0.26 47.90 -11.20
C THR A 47 -0.57 46.99 -10.01
N SER A 48 -0.68 45.67 -10.23
CA SER A 48 -0.79 44.67 -9.17
C SER A 48 0.58 44.23 -8.62
N ARG A 49 1.68 44.50 -9.34
CA ARG A 49 3.07 44.12 -9.01
C ARG A 49 3.79 45.12 -8.10
N ASP A 50 3.47 46.42 -8.16
CA ASP A 50 4.34 47.47 -7.61
C ASP A 50 4.31 47.68 -6.08
N GLU A 51 3.39 47.07 -5.32
CA GLU A 51 3.33 47.35 -3.86
C GLU A 51 3.61 46.14 -2.96
N ARG A 52 3.58 44.90 -3.47
CA ARG A 52 3.85 43.68 -2.70
C ARG A 52 4.28 42.58 -3.67
N GLU A 53 5.44 41.93 -3.49
CA GLU A 53 5.75 40.54 -3.95
C GLU A 53 6.98 40.21 -4.85
N ASP A 54 7.98 41.06 -5.06
CA ASP A 54 9.21 40.62 -5.79
C ASP A 54 9.91 39.41 -5.13
N GLY A 55 9.93 39.35 -3.80
CA GLY A 55 10.51 38.21 -3.06
C GLY A 55 9.63 36.96 -2.98
N ARG A 56 8.38 37.02 -3.48
CA ARG A 56 7.44 35.90 -3.43
C ARG A 56 7.20 35.28 -4.81
N ASN A 57 7.76 35.81 -5.89
CA ASN A 57 7.64 35.21 -7.22
C ASN A 57 8.51 33.94 -7.36
N LEU A 58 7.91 32.81 -7.79
CA LEU A 58 8.64 31.54 -7.93
C LEU A 58 9.74 31.62 -9.00
N GLY A 59 9.44 32.15 -10.19
CA GLY A 59 10.38 32.23 -11.31
C GLY A 59 11.62 33.04 -10.95
N THR A 60 11.42 34.20 -10.33
CA THR A 60 12.50 35.09 -9.84
C THR A 60 13.36 34.39 -8.79
N ARG A 61 12.75 33.66 -7.85
CA ARG A 61 13.47 32.92 -6.81
C ARG A 61 14.29 31.75 -7.37
N LEU A 62 13.74 31.02 -8.35
CA LEU A 62 14.45 29.94 -9.05
C LEU A 62 15.62 30.50 -9.86
N MET A 63 15.41 31.57 -10.60
CA MET A 63 16.48 32.27 -11.33
C MET A 63 17.60 32.73 -10.40
N ALA A 64 17.25 33.36 -9.26
CA ALA A 64 18.22 33.80 -8.26
C ALA A 64 19.00 32.64 -7.62
N HIS A 65 18.35 31.48 -7.45
CA HIS A 65 19.04 30.27 -6.95
C HIS A 65 20.01 29.73 -8.00
N LEU A 66 19.49 29.46 -9.19
CA LEU A 66 20.16 28.71 -10.25
C LEU A 66 21.24 29.54 -10.94
N GLY A 67 21.09 30.87 -10.99
CA GLY A 67 22.00 31.80 -11.66
C GLY A 67 21.76 31.95 -13.16
N SER A 68 20.70 31.33 -13.70
CA SER A 68 20.25 31.48 -15.09
C SER A 68 18.73 31.34 -15.17
N ALA A 69 18.13 31.68 -16.31
CA ALA A 69 16.70 31.50 -16.51
C ALA A 69 16.33 30.00 -16.36
N PRO A 70 15.31 29.66 -15.56
CA PRO A 70 14.87 28.27 -15.37
C PRO A 70 14.42 27.60 -16.67
N ALA A 71 13.82 28.35 -17.60
CA ALA A 71 13.31 27.83 -18.88
C ALA A 71 14.42 27.33 -19.82
N ASP A 72 15.66 27.80 -19.64
CA ASP A 72 16.81 27.40 -20.46
C ASP A 72 17.47 26.09 -19.98
N ARG A 73 16.97 25.50 -18.89
CA ARG A 73 17.57 24.34 -18.23
C ARG A 73 16.78 23.06 -18.48
N PRO A 74 17.44 21.91 -18.63
CA PRO A 74 16.76 20.64 -18.78
C PRO A 74 16.03 20.24 -17.50
N VAL A 75 14.83 19.69 -17.68
CA VAL A 75 14.06 19.01 -16.63
C VAL A 75 14.05 17.51 -16.93
N VAL A 76 14.50 16.71 -15.97
CA VAL A 76 14.38 15.25 -16.02
C VAL A 76 13.39 14.79 -14.95
N LYS A 77 12.55 13.80 -15.27
CA LYS A 77 11.48 13.34 -14.39
C LYS A 77 11.59 11.85 -14.08
N ALA A 78 11.26 11.50 -12.84
CA ALA A 78 11.02 10.14 -12.37
C ALA A 78 9.62 10.03 -11.77
N ALA A 79 9.02 8.83 -11.84
CA ALA A 79 7.70 8.56 -11.30
C ALA A 79 7.72 7.26 -10.49
N TYR A 80 7.03 7.27 -9.35
CA TYR A 80 6.94 6.14 -8.42
C TYR A 80 5.47 5.84 -8.11
N PRO A 81 5.15 4.60 -7.70
CA PRO A 81 3.82 4.27 -7.18
C PRO A 81 3.40 5.19 -6.02
N PRO A 82 2.09 5.42 -5.79
CA PRO A 82 1.58 6.32 -4.75
C PRO A 82 2.15 6.07 -3.36
N TYR A 83 2.28 4.80 -3.01
CA TYR A 83 2.73 4.35 -1.69
C TYR A 83 4.22 4.59 -1.44
N GLU A 84 5.00 4.96 -2.46
CA GLU A 84 6.43 5.27 -2.32
C GLU A 84 6.68 6.70 -1.81
N LEU A 85 5.65 7.53 -1.58
CA LEU A 85 5.85 8.92 -1.13
C LEU A 85 6.74 9.04 0.11
N PRO A 86 6.58 8.22 1.17
CA PRO A 86 7.48 8.28 2.33
C PRO A 86 8.92 7.95 1.96
N ASN A 87 9.16 6.96 1.10
CA ASN A 87 10.49 6.55 0.69
C ASN A 87 11.17 7.62 -0.18
N VAL A 88 10.43 8.22 -1.11
CA VAL A 88 10.92 9.31 -1.96
C VAL A 88 11.25 10.55 -1.12
N HIS A 89 10.37 10.92 -0.18
CA HIS A 89 10.63 12.04 0.73
C HIS A 89 11.89 11.79 1.58
N LEU A 90 12.00 10.62 2.22
CA LEU A 90 13.17 10.27 3.02
C LEU A 90 14.45 10.21 2.19
N ALA A 91 14.39 9.67 0.96
CA ALA A 91 15.54 9.62 0.06
C ALA A 91 16.08 11.02 -0.25
N LEU A 92 15.20 12.00 -0.49
CA LEU A 92 15.60 13.39 -0.71
C LEU A 92 16.26 13.98 0.54
N GLU A 93 15.65 13.85 1.72
CA GLU A 93 16.21 14.33 2.99
C GLU A 93 17.60 13.72 3.27
N ARG A 94 17.70 12.40 3.13
CA ARG A 94 18.93 11.63 3.35
C ARG A 94 20.04 12.01 2.39
N TRP A 95 19.69 12.25 1.14
CA TRP A 95 20.66 12.67 0.14
C TRP A 95 21.33 13.99 0.54
N PHE A 96 20.55 14.95 1.05
CA PHE A 96 21.08 16.21 1.55
C PHE A 96 21.85 16.05 2.85
N ASP A 97 21.43 15.18 3.77
CA ASP A 97 22.12 14.92 5.04
C ASP A 97 23.47 14.20 4.88
N ALA A 98 23.65 13.41 3.82
CA ALA A 98 24.82 12.57 3.63
C ALA A 98 26.13 13.34 3.33
N GLY A 99 26.06 14.60 2.89
CA GLY A 99 27.22 15.38 2.45
C GLY A 99 27.40 16.67 3.25
N THR A 100 28.63 16.96 3.68
CA THR A 100 28.94 18.22 4.40
C THR A 100 28.88 19.46 3.51
N ASP A 101 28.91 19.28 2.19
CA ASP A 101 28.84 20.30 1.15
C ASP A 101 27.45 20.35 0.46
N ARG A 102 26.47 19.62 1.00
CA ARG A 102 25.11 19.59 0.50
C ARG A 102 24.21 20.47 1.38
N SER A 103 23.29 21.18 0.74
CA SER A 103 22.27 21.96 1.45
C SER A 103 21.05 22.15 0.58
N TYR A 104 19.91 22.40 1.22
CA TYR A 104 18.69 22.75 0.52
C TYR A 104 17.89 23.82 1.27
N GLU A 105 17.06 24.53 0.52
CA GLU A 105 15.95 25.31 1.06
C GLU A 105 14.65 24.74 0.49
N LEU A 106 13.68 24.46 1.34
CA LEU A 106 12.39 23.91 0.94
C LEU A 106 11.35 25.02 0.86
N ILE A 107 10.72 25.17 -0.31
CA ILE A 107 9.68 26.16 -0.55
C ILE A 107 8.41 25.51 -1.10
N GLY A 108 7.25 26.01 -0.66
CA GLY A 108 5.96 25.57 -1.17
C GLY A 108 5.43 26.47 -2.29
N LEU A 109 4.30 26.08 -2.87
CA LEU A 109 3.66 26.78 -3.98
C LEU A 109 2.27 27.27 -3.60
N ARG A 110 1.97 28.54 -3.90
CA ARG A 110 0.62 29.13 -3.82
C ARG A 110 0.25 29.77 -5.17
N GLY A 111 -0.99 29.53 -5.62
CA GLY A 111 -1.50 30.00 -6.92
C GLY A 111 -1.98 28.85 -7.81
N GLY A 112 -2.94 29.14 -8.69
CA GLY A 112 -3.58 28.19 -9.61
C GLY A 112 -4.73 27.38 -9.02
N ARG A 113 -5.95 27.51 -9.57
CA ARG A 113 -7.13 26.69 -9.21
C ARG A 113 -7.02 25.21 -9.67
N HIS A 114 -5.97 24.86 -10.39
CA HIS A 114 -5.69 23.52 -10.91
C HIS A 114 -4.19 23.19 -10.80
N ARG A 115 -3.66 23.11 -9.57
CA ARG A 115 -2.26 22.70 -9.31
C ARG A 115 -1.97 21.25 -9.76
N GLY A 116 -3.02 20.45 -9.87
CA GLY A 116 -2.96 19.00 -10.06
C GLY A 116 -2.48 18.52 -11.41
N ASP A 117 -2.31 19.36 -12.44
CA ASP A 117 -1.97 18.88 -13.80
C ASP A 117 -0.70 19.48 -14.40
N LEU A 118 -0.19 20.59 -13.86
CA LEU A 118 0.91 21.35 -14.48
C LEU A 118 2.28 20.73 -14.13
N THR A 119 3.06 20.30 -15.13
CA THR A 119 4.46 19.85 -14.99
C THR A 119 5.38 20.98 -14.52
N LEU A 120 6.63 20.69 -14.12
CA LEU A 120 7.59 21.75 -13.82
C LEU A 120 7.76 22.70 -15.00
N GLY A 121 7.83 22.16 -16.23
CA GLY A 121 7.88 22.98 -17.45
C GLY A 121 6.69 23.94 -17.58
N ASP A 122 5.47 23.46 -17.33
CA ASP A 122 4.26 24.29 -17.39
C ASP A 122 4.25 25.36 -16.28
N ILE A 123 4.74 25.01 -15.09
CA ILE A 123 4.88 25.95 -13.96
C ILE A 123 5.89 27.05 -14.33
N LEU A 124 7.00 26.70 -14.96
CA LEU A 124 8.03 27.65 -15.40
C LEU A 124 7.50 28.58 -16.50
N ASP A 125 6.86 28.06 -17.55
CA ASP A 125 6.29 28.87 -18.64
C ASP A 125 5.18 29.81 -18.14
N ALA A 126 4.32 29.32 -17.24
CA ALA A 126 3.27 30.14 -16.64
C ALA A 126 3.79 31.18 -15.63
N SER A 127 4.92 30.91 -14.98
CA SER A 127 5.58 31.88 -14.09
C SER A 127 6.21 33.02 -14.89
N ASP A 128 6.88 32.71 -16.01
CA ASP A 128 7.55 33.70 -16.85
C ASP A 128 6.56 34.67 -17.53
N ARG A 129 5.38 34.16 -17.93
CA ARG A 129 4.38 34.96 -18.66
C ARG A 129 3.40 35.73 -17.79
N PHE A 130 3.02 35.20 -16.61
CA PHE A 130 1.85 35.72 -15.88
C PHE A 130 2.05 35.88 -14.35
N ASP A 131 3.24 35.61 -13.78
CA ASP A 131 3.48 35.63 -12.32
C ASP A 131 2.41 34.88 -11.50
N ARG A 132 1.81 33.83 -12.07
CA ARG A 132 0.68 33.12 -11.46
C ARG A 132 1.05 32.29 -10.24
N PHE A 133 2.34 32.05 -10.04
CA PHE A 133 2.87 31.19 -8.99
C PHE A 133 3.71 31.97 -8.01
N VAL A 134 3.29 31.90 -6.75
CA VAL A 134 3.86 32.61 -5.62
C VAL A 134 4.40 31.59 -4.63
N ILE A 135 5.51 31.90 -3.98
CA ILE A 135 6.10 31.11 -2.91
C ILE A 135 5.13 31.07 -1.73
N GLY A 136 4.87 29.87 -1.24
CA GLY A 136 3.96 29.63 -0.13
C GLY A 136 4.51 28.65 0.89
N ALA A 137 3.63 28.28 1.83
CA ALA A 137 3.89 27.18 2.75
C ALA A 137 3.96 25.85 1.99
N VAL A 138 4.81 24.95 2.47
CA VAL A 138 4.96 23.59 1.95
C VAL A 138 3.76 22.76 2.39
N ASP A 139 3.22 21.96 1.47
CA ASP A 139 2.12 21.04 1.76
C ASP A 139 2.71 19.69 2.25
N TYR A 140 2.16 19.16 3.34
CA TYR A 140 2.56 17.88 3.93
C TYR A 140 1.39 16.90 3.99
N ALA A 141 1.69 15.61 3.85
CA ALA A 141 0.77 14.50 4.07
C ALA A 141 1.31 13.61 5.18
N HIS A 142 0.48 13.27 6.17
CA HIS A 142 0.82 12.30 7.20
C HIS A 142 0.57 10.90 6.66
N LEU A 143 1.61 10.08 6.65
CA LEU A 143 1.54 8.73 6.10
C LEU A 143 2.07 7.70 7.09
N PRO A 144 1.40 6.54 7.23
CA PRO A 144 1.90 5.47 8.07
C PRO A 144 3.20 4.91 7.49
N VAL A 145 4.22 4.77 8.34
CA VAL A 145 5.51 4.15 8.01
C VAL A 145 5.82 2.95 8.91
N ALA A 146 5.02 2.77 9.97
CA ALA A 146 5.00 1.59 10.84
C ALA A 146 3.60 1.49 11.50
N PRO A 147 3.28 0.41 12.24
CA PRO A 147 1.94 0.22 12.83
C PRO A 147 1.42 1.36 13.71
N ASP A 148 2.33 2.06 14.39
CA ASP A 148 2.01 3.14 15.33
C ASP A 148 2.86 4.39 15.05
N THR A 149 3.35 4.54 13.83
CA THR A 149 4.25 5.64 13.46
C THR A 149 3.85 6.19 12.11
N GLU A 150 3.62 7.50 12.09
CA GLU A 150 3.38 8.26 10.88
C GLU A 150 4.54 9.22 10.61
N LEU A 151 4.78 9.50 9.34
CA LEU A 151 5.75 10.46 8.86
C LEU A 151 5.02 11.59 8.13
N ALA A 152 5.31 12.83 8.52
CA ALA A 152 4.88 14.00 7.78
C ALA A 152 5.76 14.14 6.52
N CYS A 153 5.24 13.69 5.38
CA CYS A 153 5.95 13.70 4.12
C CYS A 153 5.59 14.96 3.34
N VAL A 154 6.57 15.59 2.67
CA VAL A 154 6.28 16.67 1.72
C VAL A 154 5.40 16.13 0.60
N SER A 155 4.18 16.63 0.47
CA SER A 155 3.24 16.24 -0.59
C SER A 155 3.36 17.12 -1.82
N CYS A 156 3.81 18.36 -1.67
CA CYS A 156 4.15 19.24 -2.80
C CYS A 156 5.16 20.30 -2.36
N GLY A 157 6.32 20.37 -3.01
CA GLY A 157 7.33 21.35 -2.67
C GLY A 157 8.57 21.32 -3.58
N PHE A 158 9.30 22.44 -3.56
CA PHE A 158 10.57 22.62 -4.26
C PHE A 158 11.73 22.57 -3.28
N TYR A 159 12.66 21.65 -3.50
CA TYR A 159 13.96 21.61 -2.84
C TYR A 159 14.97 22.39 -3.69
N LEU A 160 15.40 23.56 -3.22
CA LEU A 160 16.43 24.35 -3.86
C LEU A 160 17.81 23.87 -3.39
N GLY A 161 18.31 22.84 -4.06
CA GLY A 161 19.51 22.11 -3.66
C GLY A 161 20.83 22.75 -4.11
N ARG A 162 21.87 22.50 -3.33
CA ARG A 162 23.27 22.75 -3.64
C ARG A 162 24.13 21.53 -3.30
N GLU A 163 25.13 21.27 -4.12
CA GLU A 163 26.23 20.32 -3.86
C GLU A 163 27.53 21.00 -4.28
N GLY A 164 28.32 21.47 -3.30
CA GLY A 164 29.45 22.35 -3.57
C GLY A 164 29.00 23.62 -4.32
N ASP A 165 29.54 23.83 -5.52
CA ASP A 165 29.18 24.95 -6.40
C ASP A 165 27.96 24.67 -7.31
N GLU A 166 27.54 23.41 -7.41
CA GLU A 166 26.41 23.02 -8.25
C GLU A 166 25.09 23.47 -7.64
N ARG A 167 24.16 23.90 -8.50
CA ARG A 167 22.84 24.38 -8.09
C ARG A 167 21.75 23.77 -8.96
N PHE A 168 20.77 23.20 -8.30
CA PHE A 168 19.64 22.54 -8.92
C PHE A 168 18.36 22.79 -8.12
N ALA A 169 17.22 22.46 -8.71
CA ALA A 169 15.92 22.47 -8.03
C ALA A 169 15.22 21.13 -8.25
N VAL A 170 14.62 20.58 -7.19
CA VAL A 170 13.82 19.36 -7.26
C VAL A 170 12.39 19.69 -6.90
N LEU A 171 11.45 19.41 -7.79
CA LEU A 171 10.02 19.46 -7.50
C LEU A 171 9.54 18.06 -7.13
N LEU A 172 9.10 17.90 -5.88
CA LEU A 172 8.40 16.70 -5.42
C LEU A 172 6.90 16.94 -5.44
N ARG A 173 6.15 15.99 -6.01
CA ARG A 173 4.68 15.98 -6.01
C ARG A 173 4.18 14.59 -5.64
N GLY A 174 3.43 14.51 -4.56
CA GLY A 174 2.72 13.32 -4.13
C GLY A 174 1.43 13.09 -4.92
N PRO A 175 0.75 11.97 -4.65
CA PRO A 175 -0.49 11.62 -5.33
C PRO A 175 -1.65 12.53 -4.90
N GLN A 176 -2.63 12.73 -5.79
CA GLN A 176 -3.84 13.52 -5.53
C GLN A 176 -5.05 12.80 -6.11
N ASP A 177 -5.93 12.33 -5.21
CA ASP A 177 -7.10 11.52 -5.56
C ASP A 177 -8.14 12.30 -6.38
N GLU A 178 -8.28 13.60 -6.17
CA GLU A 178 -9.30 14.43 -6.84
C GLU A 178 -9.00 14.78 -8.31
N TYR A 179 -7.77 14.54 -8.79
CA TYR A 179 -7.32 14.94 -10.13
C TYR A 179 -6.72 13.79 -10.96
N GLY A 180 -6.88 12.53 -10.53
CA GLY A 180 -6.38 11.37 -11.28
C GLY A 180 -4.85 11.19 -11.24
N ARG A 181 -4.14 11.88 -10.34
CA ARG A 181 -2.71 11.65 -10.08
C ARG A 181 -2.53 10.47 -9.12
N SER A 182 -2.32 9.29 -9.68
CA SER A 182 -2.03 8.06 -8.96
C SER A 182 -0.53 7.72 -8.96
N LYS A 183 0.35 8.71 -8.78
CA LYS A 183 1.80 8.52 -8.66
C LYS A 183 2.48 9.63 -7.87
N VAL A 184 3.67 9.32 -7.36
CA VAL A 184 4.63 10.31 -6.87
C VAL A 184 5.54 10.71 -8.03
N GLU A 185 5.80 12.00 -8.19
CA GLU A 185 6.67 12.52 -9.23
C GLU A 185 7.79 13.37 -8.65
N VAL A 186 8.99 13.14 -9.18
CA VAL A 186 10.20 13.91 -8.87
C VAL A 186 10.71 14.50 -10.17
N GLU A 187 10.80 15.83 -10.24
CA GLU A 187 11.33 16.55 -11.40
C GLU A 187 12.57 17.34 -10.98
N VAL A 188 13.70 17.08 -11.64
CA VAL A 188 14.98 17.72 -11.37
C VAL A 188 15.31 18.70 -12.48
N LEU A 189 15.46 19.97 -12.11
CA LEU A 189 15.93 21.05 -12.94
C LEU A 189 17.40 21.33 -12.59
N ALA A 190 18.30 21.06 -13.53
CA ALA A 190 19.74 21.17 -13.34
C ALA A 190 20.41 21.94 -14.48
N ARG A 191 21.73 22.17 -14.41
CA ARG A 191 22.47 22.89 -15.46
C ARG A 191 22.47 22.13 -16.81
N ASP A 192 22.52 20.80 -16.74
CA ASP A 192 22.63 19.88 -17.85
C ASP A 192 21.86 18.59 -17.51
N LYS A 193 21.66 17.72 -18.51
CA LYS A 193 20.88 16.50 -18.35
C LYS A 193 21.65 15.47 -17.51
N GLU A 194 22.97 15.44 -17.65
CA GLU A 194 23.86 14.51 -16.97
C GLU A 194 23.79 14.66 -15.45
N LEU A 195 23.78 15.90 -14.94
CA LEU A 195 23.60 16.19 -13.53
C LEU A 195 22.22 15.76 -13.03
N ALA A 196 21.16 16.05 -13.78
CA ALA A 196 19.79 15.66 -13.41
C ALA A 196 19.60 14.14 -13.36
N ASP A 197 20.13 13.41 -14.35
CA ASP A 197 20.10 11.95 -14.38
C ASP A 197 20.87 11.34 -13.20
N ARG A 198 22.05 11.89 -12.88
CA ARG A 198 22.86 11.45 -11.72
C ARG A 198 22.07 11.61 -10.42
N LEU A 199 21.47 12.78 -10.19
CA LEU A 199 20.68 13.05 -8.99
C LEU A 199 19.48 12.10 -8.86
N LEU A 200 18.73 11.89 -9.94
CA LEU A 200 17.60 10.95 -9.94
C LEU A 200 18.04 9.51 -9.67
N ALA A 201 19.18 9.08 -10.21
CA ALA A 201 19.74 7.76 -9.95
C ALA A 201 20.18 7.59 -8.48
N GLU A 202 20.77 8.63 -7.88
CA GLU A 202 21.12 8.64 -6.46
C GLU A 202 19.87 8.60 -5.56
N PHE A 203 18.82 9.36 -5.89
CA PHE A 203 17.54 9.30 -5.18
C PHE A 203 16.88 7.92 -5.30
N ASP A 204 16.83 7.33 -6.51
CA ASP A 204 16.27 5.99 -6.74
C ASP A 204 17.03 4.91 -5.96
N THR A 205 18.36 5.05 -5.84
CA THR A 205 19.19 4.16 -5.01
C THR A 205 18.77 4.25 -3.55
N LEU A 206 18.65 5.46 -3.00
CA LEU A 206 18.23 5.70 -1.61
C LEU A 206 16.79 5.22 -1.33
N VAL A 207 15.87 5.41 -2.27
CA VAL A 207 14.47 4.90 -2.17
C VAL A 207 14.45 3.38 -1.98
N ARG A 208 15.39 2.65 -2.61
CA ARG A 208 15.47 1.18 -2.50
C ARG A 208 16.23 0.73 -1.25
N GLU A 209 17.34 1.39 -0.93
CA GLU A 209 18.20 1.01 0.18
C GLU A 209 17.56 1.33 1.55
N GLU A 210 16.97 2.52 1.68
CA GLU A 210 16.36 3.02 2.93
C GLU A 210 14.84 2.87 2.97
N ASN A 211 14.30 1.90 2.23
CA ASN A 211 12.86 1.72 2.12
C ASN A 211 12.20 1.38 3.47
N VAL A 212 11.21 2.18 3.89
CA VAL A 212 10.51 2.06 5.19
C VAL A 212 9.75 0.76 5.36
N PHE A 213 9.39 0.10 4.26
CA PHE A 213 8.69 -1.18 4.28
C PHE A 213 9.64 -2.34 4.64
N ARG A 214 10.96 -2.14 4.57
CA ARG A 214 11.94 -3.18 4.85
C ARG A 214 11.84 -3.66 6.29
N GLY A 215 11.70 -4.98 6.48
CA GLY A 215 11.56 -5.60 7.79
C GLY A 215 10.17 -5.43 8.45
N GLN A 216 9.23 -4.76 7.78
CA GLN A 216 7.85 -4.60 8.27
C GLN A 216 6.98 -5.81 7.95
N VAL A 217 5.82 -5.89 8.62
CA VAL A 217 4.74 -6.83 8.27
C VAL A 217 3.60 -6.03 7.66
N LEU A 218 3.26 -6.36 6.42
CA LEU A 218 2.31 -5.61 5.59
C LEU A 218 1.17 -6.52 5.15
N SER A 219 -0.04 -5.99 4.95
CA SER A 219 -1.09 -6.67 4.18
C SER A 219 -1.68 -5.75 3.14
N PHE A 220 -2.21 -6.32 2.06
CA PHE A 220 -3.04 -5.58 1.10
C PHE A 220 -4.48 -5.56 1.59
N GLU A 221 -5.05 -4.37 1.81
CA GLU A 221 -6.48 -4.20 2.08
C GLU A 221 -7.15 -3.65 0.80
N GLY A 222 -8.27 -4.26 0.40
CA GLY A 222 -9.07 -3.77 -0.73
C GLY A 222 -9.53 -2.33 -0.46
N SER A 223 -9.48 -1.50 -1.48
CA SER A 223 -9.59 -0.03 -1.42
C SER A 223 -10.98 0.52 -1.04
N GLU A 224 -11.79 -0.19 -0.26
CA GLU A 224 -13.19 0.20 -0.09
C GLU A 224 -13.43 1.27 0.98
N PHE A 225 -12.55 1.46 1.98
CA PHE A 225 -12.79 2.47 3.03
C PHE A 225 -11.53 3.13 3.65
N GLY A 226 -10.36 3.02 3.02
CA GLY A 226 -9.13 3.63 3.52
C GLY A 226 -8.82 4.98 2.88
N HIS A 227 -8.93 6.08 3.62
CA HIS A 227 -8.26 7.33 3.25
C HIS A 227 -6.74 7.13 3.45
N GLY A 228 -5.98 6.99 2.35
CA GLY A 228 -4.53 6.82 2.41
C GLY A 228 -3.89 6.63 1.04
N LEU A 229 -2.60 7.00 0.92
CA LEU A 229 -1.83 6.97 -0.34
C LEU A 229 -1.36 5.56 -0.76
N GLY A 230 -1.88 4.48 -0.17
CA GLY A 230 -1.43 3.14 -0.50
C GLY A 230 -2.39 2.02 -0.10
N PRO A 231 -2.33 0.86 -0.79
CA PRO A 231 -3.20 -0.30 -0.53
C PRO A 231 -2.77 -1.12 0.69
N PHE A 232 -1.86 -0.60 1.54
CA PHE A 232 -1.15 -1.37 2.54
C PHE A 232 -1.55 -1.02 3.96
N ARG A 233 -1.63 -2.04 4.81
CA ARG A 233 -1.71 -1.88 6.25
C ARG A 233 -0.47 -2.46 6.92
N PHE A 234 0.09 -1.71 7.85
CA PHE A 234 1.18 -2.17 8.71
C PHE A 234 0.63 -2.97 9.89
N HIS A 235 1.29 -4.08 10.20
CA HIS A 235 0.96 -4.95 11.32
C HIS A 235 2.12 -5.03 12.30
N ARG A 236 1.80 -5.10 13.60
CA ARG A 236 2.81 -5.42 14.60
C ARG A 236 3.27 -6.86 14.40
N ARG A 237 4.59 -7.04 14.38
CA ARG A 237 5.17 -8.39 14.39
C ARG A 237 4.72 -9.12 15.66
N PRO A 238 4.20 -10.35 15.58
CA PRO A 238 3.81 -11.10 16.77
C PRO A 238 5.02 -11.37 17.66
N GLY A 239 4.78 -11.51 18.97
CA GLY A 239 5.79 -11.85 19.98
C GLY A 239 5.59 -13.25 20.53
N LEU A 240 5.37 -14.24 19.65
CA LEU A 240 5.12 -15.62 20.08
C LEU A 240 6.41 -16.36 20.34
N THR A 241 6.37 -17.26 21.31
CA THR A 241 7.45 -18.16 21.70
C THR A 241 7.06 -19.61 21.42
N ARG A 242 8.01 -20.53 21.60
CA ARG A 242 7.80 -21.95 21.35
C ARG A 242 6.76 -22.58 22.29
N THR A 243 6.58 -22.04 23.50
CA THR A 243 5.57 -22.52 24.45
C THR A 243 4.14 -22.16 24.04
N ASP A 244 3.99 -21.13 23.20
CA ASP A 244 2.70 -20.71 22.67
C ASP A 244 2.20 -21.57 21.51
N ILE A 245 3.00 -22.57 21.10
CA ILE A 245 2.74 -23.44 19.96
C ILE A 245 2.60 -24.89 20.43
N VAL A 246 1.41 -25.44 20.21
CA VAL A 246 1.09 -26.83 20.48
C VAL A 246 0.89 -27.54 19.15
N LEU A 247 1.86 -28.38 18.80
CA LEU A 247 1.88 -29.22 17.61
C LEU A 247 2.40 -30.61 18.01
N PRO A 248 2.13 -31.65 17.21
CA PRO A 248 2.72 -32.97 17.39
C PRO A 248 4.26 -32.92 17.51
N THR A 249 4.81 -33.83 18.29
CA THR A 249 6.24 -33.93 18.55
C THR A 249 7.06 -33.98 17.25
N GLY A 250 8.07 -33.11 17.14
CA GLY A 250 8.95 -33.03 15.96
C GLY A 250 8.41 -32.18 14.82
N LEU A 251 7.12 -31.83 14.81
CA LEU A 251 6.51 -31.08 13.70
C LEU A 251 7.02 -29.63 13.65
N LEU A 252 7.09 -28.98 14.82
CA LEU A 252 7.57 -27.60 14.92
C LEU A 252 9.04 -27.50 14.53
N GLU A 253 9.87 -28.45 14.95
CA GLU A 253 11.30 -28.50 14.62
C GLU A 253 11.52 -28.62 13.11
N ARG A 254 10.67 -29.39 12.42
CA ARG A 254 10.71 -29.49 10.96
C ARG A 254 10.41 -28.14 10.30
N LEU A 255 9.39 -27.43 10.78
CA LEU A 255 9.03 -26.10 10.28
C LEU A 255 10.13 -25.06 10.57
N GLU A 256 10.63 -25.03 11.80
CA GLU A 256 11.73 -24.16 12.23
C GLU A 256 12.97 -24.38 11.36
N ARG A 257 13.33 -25.65 11.08
CA ARG A 257 14.48 -25.97 10.25
C ARG A 257 14.34 -25.41 8.84
N GLN A 258 13.16 -25.53 8.24
CA GLN A 258 12.93 -25.14 6.84
C GLN A 258 12.77 -23.63 6.65
N VAL A 259 12.23 -22.93 7.65
CA VAL A 259 12.02 -21.48 7.55
C VAL A 259 13.15 -20.71 8.24
N MET A 260 13.27 -20.87 9.56
CA MET A 260 14.23 -20.13 10.37
C MET A 260 15.66 -20.66 10.20
N GLY A 261 15.81 -21.98 10.04
CA GLY A 261 17.11 -22.63 9.84
C GLY A 261 17.76 -22.26 8.51
N VAL A 262 16.96 -22.09 7.46
CA VAL A 262 17.38 -21.56 6.15
C VAL A 262 17.71 -20.08 6.26
N ALA A 263 16.82 -19.28 6.86
CA ALA A 263 17.04 -17.84 7.05
C ALA A 263 18.38 -17.55 7.77
N ARG A 264 18.72 -18.31 8.82
CA ARG A 264 19.99 -18.19 9.54
C ARG A 264 21.23 -18.61 8.73
N ARG A 265 21.06 -19.44 7.70
CA ARG A 265 22.17 -20.01 6.90
C ARG A 265 22.15 -19.52 5.45
N ARG A 266 21.42 -18.45 5.15
CA ARG A 266 21.21 -17.91 3.80
C ARG A 266 22.52 -17.66 3.04
N GLU A 267 23.53 -17.11 3.71
CA GLU A 267 24.84 -16.82 3.11
C GLU A 267 25.60 -18.10 2.75
N GLN A 268 25.56 -19.10 3.63
CA GLN A 268 26.21 -20.40 3.41
C GLN A 268 25.53 -21.17 2.27
N LEU A 269 24.21 -21.12 2.20
CA LEU A 269 23.43 -21.75 1.13
C LEU A 269 23.70 -21.09 -0.23
N ARG A 270 23.70 -19.75 -0.27
CA ARG A 270 24.08 -18.99 -1.48
C ARG A 270 25.50 -19.30 -1.93
N ALA A 271 26.47 -19.32 -1.01
CA ALA A 271 27.85 -19.66 -1.32
C ALA A 271 28.01 -21.10 -1.86
N ALA A 272 27.11 -22.01 -1.46
CA ALA A 272 27.04 -23.38 -1.98
C ALA A 272 26.21 -23.50 -3.29
N GLY A 273 25.83 -22.39 -3.92
CA GLY A 273 25.04 -22.36 -5.15
C GLY A 273 23.60 -22.85 -4.97
N GLN A 274 23.08 -22.89 -3.74
CA GLN A 274 21.70 -23.30 -3.47
C GLN A 274 20.77 -22.09 -3.51
N HIS A 275 19.61 -22.24 -4.17
CA HIS A 275 18.59 -21.20 -4.18
C HIS A 275 17.96 -21.04 -2.79
N LEU A 276 17.56 -19.82 -2.47
CA LEU A 276 16.85 -19.52 -1.23
C LEU A 276 15.33 -19.49 -1.41
N ARG A 277 14.84 -19.39 -2.66
CA ARG A 277 13.41 -19.49 -2.93
C ARG A 277 12.86 -20.80 -2.39
N ARG A 278 11.71 -20.73 -1.73
CA ARG A 278 11.07 -21.89 -1.10
C ARG A 278 9.58 -21.69 -0.88
N GLY A 279 8.82 -22.77 -1.02
CA GLY A 279 7.40 -22.82 -0.69
C GLY A 279 7.11 -23.80 0.44
N LEU A 280 6.41 -23.32 1.47
CA LEU A 280 5.89 -24.13 2.56
C LEU A 280 4.36 -24.12 2.52
N LEU A 281 3.75 -25.30 2.54
CA LEU A 281 2.30 -25.45 2.62
C LEU A 281 1.91 -26.06 3.96
N LEU A 282 1.08 -25.36 4.74
CA LEU A 282 0.42 -25.89 5.93
C LEU A 282 -1.01 -26.26 5.57
N TYR A 283 -1.39 -27.52 5.74
CA TYR A 283 -2.74 -27.99 5.45
C TYR A 283 -3.33 -28.76 6.61
N GLY A 284 -4.65 -28.95 6.63
CA GLY A 284 -5.35 -29.71 7.65
C GLY A 284 -6.66 -29.03 8.07
N PRO A 285 -7.41 -29.61 9.02
CA PRO A 285 -8.72 -29.11 9.42
C PRO A 285 -8.70 -27.63 9.88
N PRO A 286 -9.81 -26.89 9.73
CA PRO A 286 -9.90 -25.55 10.30
C PRO A 286 -9.73 -25.57 11.82
N GLY A 287 -9.17 -24.51 12.40
CA GLY A 287 -9.00 -24.39 13.85
C GLY A 287 -7.87 -25.24 14.47
N THR A 288 -6.98 -25.86 13.67
CA THR A 288 -5.82 -26.62 14.18
C THR A 288 -4.56 -25.79 14.46
N GLY A 289 -4.57 -24.48 14.12
CA GLY A 289 -3.46 -23.57 14.44
C GLY A 289 -2.49 -23.26 13.30
N LYS A 290 -2.89 -23.44 12.03
CA LYS A 290 -2.09 -23.08 10.84
C LYS A 290 -1.63 -21.60 10.86
N THR A 291 -2.57 -20.66 10.92
CA THR A 291 -2.27 -19.22 11.01
C THR A 291 -1.44 -18.87 12.26
N HIS A 292 -1.73 -19.49 13.40
CA HIS A 292 -0.97 -19.27 14.63
C HIS A 292 0.49 -19.74 14.51
N THR A 293 0.72 -20.85 13.82
CA THR A 293 2.05 -21.36 13.49
C THR A 293 2.81 -20.41 12.56
N ILE A 294 2.14 -19.82 11.56
CA ILE A 294 2.75 -18.78 10.72
C ILE A 294 3.17 -17.59 11.58
N ARG A 295 2.28 -17.07 12.43
CA ARG A 295 2.60 -15.94 13.34
C ARG A 295 3.81 -16.22 14.21
N TYR A 296 3.99 -17.47 14.67
CA TYR A 296 5.20 -17.89 15.39
C TYR A 296 6.46 -17.77 14.53
N LEU A 297 6.43 -18.28 13.30
CA LEU A 297 7.55 -18.16 12.37
C LEU A 297 7.86 -16.68 12.09
N LEU A 298 6.84 -15.83 11.91
CA LEU A 298 7.02 -14.38 11.72
C LEU A 298 7.72 -13.71 12.90
N SER A 299 7.40 -14.15 14.13
CA SER A 299 7.98 -13.59 15.37
C SER A 299 9.50 -13.73 15.42
N HIS A 300 10.04 -14.77 14.76
CA HIS A 300 11.46 -15.11 14.80
C HIS A 300 12.25 -14.69 13.55
N LEU A 301 11.64 -13.86 12.69
CA LEU A 301 12.25 -13.36 11.46
C LEU A 301 12.20 -11.82 11.42
N PRO A 302 12.79 -11.10 12.40
CA PRO A 302 12.69 -9.65 12.51
C PRO A 302 13.26 -8.89 11.30
N GLN A 303 14.25 -9.48 10.61
CA GLN A 303 14.89 -8.92 9.43
C GLN A 303 14.11 -9.15 8.12
N PHE A 304 13.06 -9.97 8.14
CA PHE A 304 12.27 -10.27 6.94
C PHE A 304 11.15 -9.27 6.77
N THR A 305 11.03 -8.73 5.57
CA THR A 305 9.81 -8.07 5.13
C THR A 305 8.73 -9.13 4.91
N VAL A 306 7.55 -8.95 5.49
CA VAL A 306 6.46 -9.92 5.39
C VAL A 306 5.29 -9.28 4.67
N VAL A 307 4.76 -9.93 3.65
CA VAL A 307 3.58 -9.50 2.91
C VAL A 307 2.49 -10.56 3.08
N ILE A 308 1.43 -10.22 3.80
CA ILE A 308 0.30 -11.09 4.12
C ILE A 308 -0.83 -10.83 3.13
N LEU A 309 -1.30 -11.91 2.51
CA LEU A 309 -2.41 -11.94 1.58
C LEU A 309 -3.49 -12.86 2.16
N ALA A 310 -4.64 -12.28 2.47
CA ALA A 310 -5.81 -13.00 2.99
C ALA A 310 -7.10 -12.40 2.39
N GLY A 311 -8.14 -13.20 2.24
CA GLY A 311 -9.43 -12.77 1.68
C GLY A 311 -9.28 -12.04 0.34
N ALA A 312 -9.97 -10.91 0.15
CA ALA A 312 -9.93 -10.13 -1.09
C ALA A 312 -8.52 -9.65 -1.48
N GLY A 313 -7.61 -9.49 -0.51
CA GLY A 313 -6.25 -9.01 -0.74
C GLY A 313 -5.38 -9.97 -1.55
N ILE A 314 -5.76 -11.24 -1.66
CA ILE A 314 -4.96 -12.24 -2.38
C ILE A 314 -4.91 -11.99 -3.90
N SER A 315 -5.88 -11.27 -4.45
CA SER A 315 -5.83 -10.76 -5.83
C SER A 315 -4.59 -9.91 -6.13
N ALA A 316 -3.97 -9.31 -5.10
CA ALA A 316 -2.76 -8.51 -5.19
C ALA A 316 -1.45 -9.35 -5.20
N ILE A 317 -1.50 -10.65 -5.53
CA ILE A 317 -0.31 -11.52 -5.53
C ILE A 317 0.84 -11.00 -6.41
N GLY A 318 0.55 -10.46 -7.60
CA GLY A 318 1.59 -9.90 -8.49
C GLY A 318 2.32 -8.71 -7.85
N PRO A 319 1.60 -7.64 -7.44
CA PRO A 319 2.16 -6.54 -6.66
C PRO A 319 2.90 -6.98 -5.39
N ALA A 320 2.37 -7.96 -4.65
CA ALA A 320 2.99 -8.50 -3.45
C ALA A 320 4.35 -9.16 -3.73
N CYS A 321 4.44 -9.97 -4.78
CA CYS A 321 5.69 -10.61 -5.20
C CYS A 321 6.71 -9.59 -5.71
N ALA A 322 6.26 -8.54 -6.42
CA ALA A 322 7.14 -7.44 -6.82
C ALA A 322 7.74 -6.71 -5.62
N LEU A 323 6.90 -6.39 -4.62
CA LEU A 323 7.34 -5.78 -3.37
C LEU A 323 8.31 -6.68 -2.59
N ALA A 324 7.99 -7.98 -2.47
CA ALA A 324 8.85 -8.96 -1.80
C ALA A 324 10.21 -9.10 -2.49
N ARG A 325 10.26 -9.08 -3.83
CA ARG A 325 11.52 -9.08 -4.60
C ARG A 325 12.38 -7.85 -4.32
N MET A 326 11.77 -6.67 -4.18
CA MET A 326 12.49 -5.42 -3.90
C MET A 326 13.02 -5.36 -2.45
N LEU A 327 12.25 -5.93 -1.51
CA LEU A 327 12.48 -5.78 -0.07
C LEU A 327 13.10 -7.02 0.59
N GLN A 328 13.85 -7.81 -0.19
CA GLN A 328 14.54 -9.01 0.29
C GLN A 328 15.44 -8.71 1.51
N PRO A 329 15.56 -9.63 2.48
CA PRO A 329 14.90 -10.93 2.54
C PRO A 329 13.39 -10.78 2.82
N ALA A 330 12.56 -11.56 2.13
CA ALA A 330 11.11 -11.41 2.20
C ALA A 330 10.36 -12.72 2.37
N LEU A 331 9.16 -12.62 2.93
CA LEU A 331 8.23 -13.71 3.15
C LEU A 331 6.84 -13.31 2.64
N VAL A 332 6.29 -14.06 1.70
CA VAL A 332 4.92 -13.90 1.24
C VAL A 332 4.06 -14.92 1.94
N VAL A 333 3.06 -14.47 2.69
CA VAL A 333 2.11 -15.32 3.41
C VAL A 333 0.79 -15.29 2.65
N LEU A 334 0.29 -16.46 2.27
CA LEU A 334 -1.02 -16.63 1.64
C LEU A 334 -1.89 -17.48 2.56
N GLU A 335 -2.89 -16.87 3.18
CA GLU A 335 -3.81 -17.58 4.07
C GLU A 335 -5.05 -18.05 3.31
N ASP A 336 -5.51 -19.26 3.64
CA ASP A 336 -6.74 -19.88 3.13
C ASP A 336 -6.83 -19.86 1.60
N CYS A 337 -5.80 -20.41 0.95
CA CYS A 337 -5.67 -20.45 -0.52
C CYS A 337 -6.86 -21.15 -1.22
N ASP A 338 -7.61 -21.97 -0.49
CA ASP A 338 -8.83 -22.65 -0.93
C ASP A 338 -10.02 -21.70 -1.11
N LEU A 339 -10.14 -20.62 -0.33
CA LEU A 339 -11.32 -19.74 -0.33
C LEU A 339 -11.50 -18.92 -1.61
N ILE A 340 -10.48 -18.85 -2.47
CA ILE A 340 -10.53 -18.11 -3.74
C ILE A 340 -10.64 -19.05 -4.94
N ALA A 341 -10.38 -20.34 -4.75
CA ALA A 341 -10.60 -21.33 -5.78
C ALA A 341 -12.09 -21.50 -6.14
N GLU A 342 -12.99 -21.13 -5.22
CA GLU A 342 -14.46 -21.30 -5.35
C GLU A 342 -15.16 -20.07 -5.97
N ALA A 343 -14.54 -18.89 -5.99
CA ALA A 343 -15.17 -17.64 -6.48
C ALA A 343 -15.02 -17.41 -8.01
N ARG A 344 -15.05 -18.48 -8.81
CA ARG A 344 -14.79 -18.42 -10.27
C ARG A 344 -15.89 -17.79 -11.12
N ASP A 345 -17.00 -17.32 -10.55
CA ASP A 345 -18.12 -16.79 -11.35
C ASP A 345 -18.15 -15.27 -11.55
N TYR A 346 -17.26 -14.50 -10.90
CA TYR A 346 -17.25 -13.04 -11.04
C TYR A 346 -15.86 -12.50 -11.42
N GLY A 347 -15.43 -12.77 -12.66
CA GLY A 347 -14.43 -11.94 -13.34
C GLY A 347 -13.30 -12.68 -14.05
N GLY A 348 -13.55 -13.15 -15.27
CA GLY A 348 -12.62 -13.07 -16.42
C GLY A 348 -11.19 -13.63 -16.34
N GLY A 349 -10.80 -14.38 -15.31
CA GLY A 349 -9.49 -15.03 -15.20
C GLY A 349 -9.59 -16.54 -15.42
N ASP A 350 -9.02 -17.05 -16.51
CA ASP A 350 -9.09 -18.47 -16.92
C ASP A 350 -8.29 -19.44 -16.02
N GLN A 351 -7.56 -18.94 -15.01
CA GLN A 351 -6.66 -19.76 -14.18
C GLN A 351 -7.01 -19.67 -12.68
N PRO A 352 -7.09 -20.81 -11.97
CA PRO A 352 -7.27 -20.82 -10.52
C PRO A 352 -6.15 -20.03 -9.85
N LEU A 353 -6.46 -19.25 -8.82
CA LEU A 353 -5.49 -18.41 -8.09
C LEU A 353 -4.18 -19.14 -7.75
N LEU A 354 -4.26 -20.40 -7.32
CA LEU A 354 -3.06 -21.18 -7.01
C LEU A 354 -2.08 -21.24 -8.20
N PHE A 355 -2.55 -21.32 -9.44
CA PHE A 355 -1.67 -21.26 -10.62
C PHE A 355 -1.00 -19.90 -10.77
N GLN A 356 -1.70 -18.81 -10.45
CA GLN A 356 -1.10 -17.47 -10.45
C GLN A 356 0.00 -17.36 -9.39
N VAL A 357 -0.23 -17.89 -8.19
CA VAL A 357 0.78 -17.93 -7.13
C VAL A 357 2.00 -18.73 -7.57
N LEU A 358 1.78 -19.93 -8.13
CA LEU A 358 2.87 -20.76 -8.63
C LEU A 358 3.60 -20.11 -9.82
N ASN A 359 2.91 -19.37 -10.69
CA ASN A 359 3.52 -18.57 -11.76
C ASN A 359 4.44 -17.48 -11.20
N GLU A 360 3.99 -16.76 -10.17
CA GLU A 360 4.82 -15.73 -9.53
C GLU A 360 6.03 -16.33 -8.83
N MET A 361 5.88 -17.51 -8.21
CA MET A 361 6.99 -18.27 -7.63
C MET A 361 8.00 -18.71 -8.70
N ASP A 362 7.52 -19.16 -9.86
CA ASP A 362 8.36 -19.53 -11.01
C ASP A 362 9.10 -18.33 -11.61
N GLY A 363 8.49 -17.14 -11.56
CA GLY A 363 9.09 -15.89 -12.03
C GLY A 363 10.21 -15.35 -11.13
N LEU A 364 10.48 -15.96 -9.98
CA LEU A 364 11.57 -15.56 -9.10
C LEU A 364 12.91 -16.13 -9.59
N GLY A 365 13.89 -15.25 -9.78
CA GLY A 365 15.27 -15.62 -10.07
C GLY A 365 15.85 -16.58 -9.02
N ASP A 366 16.83 -17.40 -9.41
CA ASP A 366 17.48 -18.38 -8.54
C ASP A 366 18.17 -17.74 -7.31
N ASP A 367 18.54 -16.47 -7.40
CA ASP A 367 19.20 -15.66 -6.38
C ASP A 367 18.24 -15.03 -5.36
N ALA A 368 16.92 -15.10 -5.61
CA ALA A 368 15.90 -14.50 -4.76
C ALA A 368 15.84 -15.14 -3.37
N ASP A 369 15.96 -14.32 -2.33
CA ASP A 369 15.68 -14.66 -0.92
C ASP A 369 14.24 -14.32 -0.57
N VAL A 370 13.32 -15.04 -1.21
CA VAL A 370 11.87 -14.92 -1.00
C VAL A 370 11.31 -16.29 -0.65
N ALA A 371 10.64 -16.39 0.49
CA ALA A 371 9.93 -17.60 0.90
C ALA A 371 8.41 -17.40 0.85
N PHE A 372 7.68 -18.47 0.57
CA PHE A 372 6.22 -18.49 0.57
C PHE A 372 5.72 -19.39 1.69
N LEU A 373 4.79 -18.89 2.51
CA LEU A 373 4.02 -19.69 3.46
C LEU A 373 2.56 -19.69 3.03
N LEU A 374 2.04 -20.85 2.71
CA LEU A 374 0.67 -21.04 2.25
C LEU A 374 -0.10 -21.81 3.31
N THR A 375 -1.37 -21.45 3.53
CA THR A 375 -2.30 -22.28 4.31
C THR A 375 -3.48 -22.72 3.47
N THR A 376 -4.01 -23.91 3.78
CA THR A 376 -5.29 -24.37 3.23
C THR A 376 -6.02 -25.30 4.18
N ASN A 377 -7.35 -25.33 4.10
CA ASN A 377 -8.16 -26.35 4.77
C ASN A 377 -8.49 -27.53 3.85
N ARG A 378 -8.26 -27.40 2.53
CA ARG A 378 -8.66 -28.35 1.49
C ARG A 378 -7.47 -28.75 0.59
N ALA A 379 -6.61 -29.63 1.10
CA ALA A 379 -5.42 -30.08 0.36
C ALA A 379 -5.78 -30.79 -0.96
N ASP A 380 -6.90 -31.51 -0.98
CA ASP A 380 -7.49 -32.20 -2.14
C ASP A 380 -7.66 -31.27 -3.36
N LEU A 381 -8.00 -30.01 -3.12
CA LEU A 381 -8.17 -29.02 -4.18
C LEU A 381 -6.85 -28.52 -4.78
N LEU A 382 -5.75 -28.58 -4.01
CA LEU A 382 -4.45 -28.04 -4.43
C LEU A 382 -3.56 -29.11 -5.08
N GLU A 383 -3.74 -30.38 -4.74
CA GLU A 383 -2.94 -31.51 -5.22
C GLU A 383 -2.71 -31.52 -6.75
N PRO A 384 -3.74 -31.36 -7.61
CA PRO A 384 -3.54 -31.41 -9.06
C PRO A 384 -2.62 -30.29 -9.59
N ALA A 385 -2.70 -29.09 -9.00
CA ALA A 385 -1.91 -27.95 -9.41
C ALA A 385 -0.45 -28.05 -8.92
N LEU A 386 -0.26 -28.55 -7.69
CA LEU A 386 1.08 -28.80 -7.14
C LEU A 386 1.80 -29.94 -7.87
N ALA A 387 1.09 -31.01 -8.22
CA ALA A 387 1.65 -32.12 -8.99
C ALA A 387 2.14 -31.70 -10.38
N GLN A 388 1.47 -30.73 -11.01
CA GLN A 388 1.86 -30.17 -12.30
C GLN A 388 3.12 -29.29 -12.23
N ARG A 389 3.52 -28.85 -11.03
CA ARG A 389 4.67 -27.95 -10.81
C ARG A 389 5.55 -28.46 -9.66
N PRO A 390 6.33 -29.53 -9.89
CA PRO A 390 7.21 -30.10 -8.88
C PRO A 390 8.32 -29.10 -8.48
N GLY A 391 8.70 -29.07 -7.20
CA GLY A 391 9.81 -28.23 -6.70
C GLY A 391 9.44 -26.79 -6.33
N ARG A 392 8.15 -26.44 -6.29
CA ARG A 392 7.66 -25.11 -5.85
C ARG A 392 7.28 -25.11 -4.38
N ILE A 393 6.77 -26.25 -3.92
CA ILE A 393 6.55 -26.52 -2.51
C ILE A 393 7.63 -27.52 -2.08
N ASP A 394 8.58 -27.04 -1.29
CA ASP A 394 9.67 -27.85 -0.73
C ASP A 394 9.20 -28.68 0.46
N LEU A 395 8.17 -28.19 1.16
CA LEU A 395 7.60 -28.85 2.32
C LEU A 395 6.09 -28.60 2.38
N ALA A 396 5.32 -29.69 2.28
CA ALA A 396 3.92 -29.72 2.69
C ALA A 396 3.83 -30.40 4.07
N VAL A 397 3.13 -29.76 5.01
CA VAL A 397 2.98 -30.22 6.39
C VAL A 397 1.51 -30.21 6.77
N GLU A 398 1.01 -31.37 7.18
CA GLU A 398 -0.28 -31.47 7.83
C GLU A 398 -0.20 -30.95 9.27
N ILE A 399 -1.12 -30.06 9.64
CA ILE A 399 -1.41 -29.65 11.01
C ILE A 399 -2.69 -30.39 11.44
N PRO A 400 -2.55 -31.57 12.07
CA PRO A 400 -3.69 -32.42 12.39
C PRO A 400 -4.48 -31.88 13.59
N LEU A 401 -5.57 -32.58 13.94
CA LEU A 401 -6.23 -32.39 15.22
C LEU A 401 -5.26 -32.72 16.38
N PRO A 402 -5.33 -32.00 17.51
CA PRO A 402 -4.50 -32.26 18.67
C PRO A 402 -4.78 -33.65 19.28
N ASP A 403 -3.71 -34.39 19.56
CA ASP A 403 -3.76 -35.63 20.34
C ASP A 403 -4.02 -35.33 21.83
N GLY A 404 -4.09 -36.38 22.66
CA GLY A 404 -4.38 -36.22 24.10
C GLY A 404 -3.38 -35.30 24.80
N GLU A 405 -2.09 -35.44 24.51
CA GLU A 405 -1.03 -34.58 25.06
C GLU A 405 -1.18 -33.13 24.57
N GLY A 406 -1.45 -32.95 23.28
CA GLY A 406 -1.72 -31.66 22.67
C GLY A 406 -2.94 -30.97 23.29
N ARG A 407 -4.04 -31.68 23.52
CA ARG A 407 -5.23 -31.14 24.19
C ARG A 407 -4.93 -30.73 25.63
N ALA A 408 -4.18 -31.53 26.38
CA ALA A 408 -3.74 -31.17 27.73
C ALA A 408 -2.90 -29.88 27.71
N ARG A 409 -1.94 -29.77 26.80
CA ARG A 409 -1.09 -28.59 26.63
C ARG A 409 -1.87 -27.34 26.18
N LEU A 410 -2.89 -27.51 25.33
CA LEU A 410 -3.76 -26.41 24.90
C LEU A 410 -4.62 -25.89 26.06
N LEU A 411 -5.13 -26.79 26.90
CA LEU A 411 -5.87 -26.43 28.11
C LEU A 411 -4.97 -25.73 29.12
N ASP A 412 -3.72 -26.16 29.28
CA ASP A 412 -2.75 -25.49 30.15
C ASP A 412 -2.36 -24.10 29.61
N LEU A 413 -2.17 -23.98 28.29
CA LEU A 413 -1.85 -22.72 27.61
C LEU A 413 -2.98 -21.70 27.72
N TYR A 414 -4.21 -22.07 27.37
CA TYR A 414 -5.35 -21.15 27.38
C TYR A 414 -5.96 -20.98 28.77
N GLY A 415 -5.92 -22.04 29.57
CA GLY A 415 -6.46 -22.10 30.92
C GLY A 415 -5.47 -21.68 32.00
N ALA A 416 -4.32 -21.10 31.63
CA ALA A 416 -3.36 -20.56 32.58
C ALA A 416 -4.06 -19.63 33.59
N GLY A 417 -4.11 -20.04 34.86
CA GLY A 417 -4.80 -19.31 35.93
C GLY A 417 -6.19 -19.85 36.32
N LEU A 418 -6.78 -20.78 35.57
CA LEU A 418 -8.02 -21.48 35.96
C LEU A 418 -7.81 -22.43 37.15
N GLY A 419 -6.59 -22.93 37.36
CA GLY A 419 -6.30 -23.85 38.47
C GLY A 419 -7.01 -25.19 38.35
N LEU A 420 -7.17 -25.69 37.11
CA LEU A 420 -7.75 -27.01 36.83
C LEU A 420 -6.98 -28.08 37.61
N GLY A 421 -7.63 -28.73 38.57
CA GLY A 421 -7.07 -29.89 39.25
C GLY A 421 -6.82 -31.01 38.23
N LYS A 422 -5.81 -31.87 38.50
CA LYS A 422 -5.42 -32.95 37.59
C LYS A 422 -6.61 -33.83 37.16
N ASP A 423 -7.51 -34.14 38.09
CA ASP A 423 -8.68 -34.98 37.81
C ASP A 423 -9.61 -34.36 36.75
N VAL A 424 -9.82 -33.04 36.82
CA VAL A 424 -10.66 -32.30 35.86
C VAL A 424 -9.97 -32.22 34.51
N LEU A 425 -8.65 -31.98 34.50
CA LEU A 425 -7.87 -31.94 33.27
C LEU A 425 -7.92 -33.29 32.53
N ASP A 426 -7.67 -34.39 33.25
CA ASP A 426 -7.70 -35.74 32.70
C ASP A 426 -9.11 -36.09 32.17
N GLU A 427 -10.17 -35.68 32.89
CA GLU A 427 -11.57 -35.82 32.45
C GLU A 427 -11.83 -35.07 31.14
N VAL A 428 -11.48 -33.78 31.07
CA VAL A 428 -11.70 -32.94 29.88
C VAL A 428 -10.92 -33.49 28.69
N VAL A 429 -9.65 -33.88 28.86
CA VAL A 429 -8.81 -34.42 27.78
C VAL A 429 -9.40 -35.71 27.20
N ALA A 430 -9.94 -36.58 28.04
CA ALA A 430 -10.60 -37.82 27.62
C ALA A 430 -11.90 -37.55 26.85
N ARG A 431 -12.71 -36.60 27.31
CA ARG A 431 -14.02 -36.27 26.70
C ARG A 431 -13.93 -35.42 25.43
N THR A 432 -12.78 -34.83 25.13
CA THR A 432 -12.57 -33.90 24.01
C THR A 432 -11.79 -34.50 22.84
N GLU A 433 -11.79 -35.83 22.72
CA GLU A 433 -11.20 -36.50 21.57
C GLU A 433 -11.80 -36.01 20.24
N GLY A 434 -10.94 -35.81 19.24
CA GLY A 434 -11.36 -35.32 17.91
C GLY A 434 -11.69 -33.83 17.83
N THR A 435 -11.57 -33.07 18.93
CA THR A 435 -11.80 -31.61 18.93
C THR A 435 -10.61 -30.82 18.37
N THR A 436 -10.86 -29.59 17.89
CA THR A 436 -9.81 -28.68 17.37
C THR A 436 -9.10 -27.91 18.48
N ALA A 437 -8.00 -27.21 18.15
CA ALA A 437 -7.36 -26.31 19.10
C ALA A 437 -8.25 -25.11 19.49
N SER A 438 -9.11 -24.66 18.57
CA SER A 438 -10.12 -23.64 18.84
C SER A 438 -11.15 -24.09 19.89
N PHE A 439 -11.47 -25.38 19.97
CA PHE A 439 -12.37 -25.92 21.00
C PHE A 439 -11.85 -25.66 22.41
N ALA A 440 -10.56 -25.94 22.66
CA ALA A 440 -9.95 -25.73 23.98
C ALA A 440 -10.02 -24.24 24.40
N LYS A 441 -9.78 -23.33 23.46
CA LYS A 441 -9.89 -21.89 23.71
C LYS A 441 -11.32 -21.48 24.06
N GLU A 442 -12.30 -22.03 23.34
CA GLU A 442 -13.72 -21.75 23.58
C GLU A 442 -14.20 -22.34 24.91
N LEU A 443 -13.76 -23.56 25.25
CA LEU A 443 -14.07 -24.19 26.54
C LEU A 443 -13.60 -23.32 27.71
N VAL A 444 -12.36 -22.84 27.67
CA VAL A 444 -11.81 -21.92 28.68
C VAL A 444 -12.66 -20.65 28.75
N ARG A 445 -12.96 -20.03 27.60
CA ARG A 445 -13.75 -18.79 27.54
C ARG A 445 -15.14 -18.97 28.15
N ARG A 446 -15.82 -20.07 27.83
CA ARG A 446 -17.17 -20.38 28.33
C ARG A 446 -17.16 -20.73 29.82
N SER A 447 -16.13 -21.44 30.29
CA SER A 447 -15.93 -21.70 31.72
C SER A 447 -15.78 -20.40 32.53
N VAL A 448 -15.05 -19.42 32.00
CA VAL A 448 -14.91 -18.08 32.63
C VAL A 448 -16.24 -17.32 32.60
N LEU A 449 -17.01 -17.42 31.52
CA LEU A 449 -18.32 -16.77 31.43
C LEU A 449 -19.29 -17.31 32.48
N ILE A 450 -19.38 -18.64 32.64
CA ILE A 450 -20.24 -19.28 33.65
C ILE A 450 -19.86 -18.83 35.07
N ALA A 451 -18.56 -18.78 35.36
CA ALA A 451 -18.07 -18.27 36.65
C ALA A 451 -18.46 -16.79 36.87
N ALA A 452 -18.38 -15.96 35.83
CA ALA A 452 -18.77 -14.55 35.88
C ALA A 452 -20.29 -14.36 36.05
N GLU A 453 -21.13 -15.21 35.44
CA GLU A 453 -22.59 -15.20 35.63
C GLU A 453 -22.99 -15.56 37.06
N ARG A 454 -22.17 -16.37 37.75
CA ARG A 454 -22.29 -16.65 39.19
C ARG A 454 -21.69 -15.52 40.07
N GLU A 455 -21.26 -14.41 39.47
CA GLU A 455 -20.57 -13.30 40.13
C GLU A 455 -19.29 -13.73 40.87
N SER A 456 -18.65 -14.82 40.42
CA SER A 456 -17.41 -15.34 40.99
C SER A 456 -16.19 -14.83 40.21
N PRO A 457 -15.13 -14.36 40.91
CA PRO A 457 -13.87 -14.00 40.26
C PRO A 457 -13.00 -15.23 39.92
N ARG A 458 -13.41 -16.43 40.31
CA ARG A 458 -12.66 -17.68 40.09
C ARG A 458 -13.55 -18.72 39.44
N THR A 459 -13.01 -19.36 38.41
CA THR A 459 -13.59 -20.55 37.81
C THR A 459 -13.40 -21.76 38.71
N GLU A 460 -14.47 -22.51 38.92
CA GLU A 460 -14.49 -23.77 39.65
C GLU A 460 -14.56 -24.96 38.68
N PRO A 461 -14.16 -26.17 39.10
CA PRO A 461 -14.29 -27.39 38.29
C PRO A 461 -15.68 -27.59 37.67
N ASP A 462 -16.73 -27.24 38.38
CA ASP A 462 -18.11 -27.42 37.92
C ASP A 462 -18.48 -26.44 36.80
N ASP A 463 -17.91 -25.23 36.80
CA ASP A 463 -18.08 -24.26 35.70
C ASP A 463 -17.47 -24.83 34.40
N VAL A 464 -16.36 -25.56 34.50
CA VAL A 464 -15.67 -26.19 33.37
C VAL A 464 -16.44 -27.39 32.84
N ARG A 465 -16.99 -28.22 33.75
CA ARG A 465 -17.84 -29.34 33.37
C ARG A 465 -19.12 -28.86 32.69
N ALA A 466 -19.77 -27.82 33.23
CA ALA A 466 -20.95 -27.23 32.64
C ALA A 466 -20.67 -26.69 31.22
N ALA A 467 -19.57 -25.95 31.04
CA ALA A 467 -19.15 -25.48 29.72
C ALA A 467 -18.86 -26.63 28.73
N LEU A 468 -18.22 -27.71 29.22
CA LEU A 468 -17.93 -28.88 28.42
C LEU A 468 -19.21 -29.61 27.99
N ASP A 469 -20.14 -29.82 28.92
CA ASP A 469 -21.43 -30.45 28.66
C ASP A 469 -22.23 -29.65 27.63
N GLU A 470 -22.23 -28.33 27.75
CA GLU A 470 -22.91 -27.43 26.82
C GLU A 470 -22.31 -27.50 25.42
N LEU A 471 -20.98 -27.40 25.29
CA LEU A 471 -20.27 -27.47 24.00
C LEU A 471 -20.36 -28.84 23.32
N LEU A 472 -20.51 -29.92 24.10
CA LEU A 472 -20.70 -31.27 23.58
C LEU A 472 -22.17 -31.64 23.39
N SER A 473 -23.12 -30.81 23.81
CA SER A 473 -24.55 -31.12 23.68
C SER A 473 -25.04 -31.10 22.23
N ASP A 474 -26.08 -31.89 21.94
CA ASP A 474 -26.69 -31.98 20.60
C ASP A 474 -27.45 -30.71 20.19
N GLN A 475 -27.82 -29.84 21.14
CA GLN A 475 -28.51 -28.58 20.82
C GLN A 475 -27.59 -27.58 20.10
N ASP A 476 -26.28 -27.78 20.18
CA ASP A 476 -25.24 -26.91 19.62
C ASP A 476 -24.54 -27.57 18.40
N HIS A 477 -25.27 -28.31 17.56
CA HIS A 477 -24.73 -29.00 16.37
C HIS A 477 -23.87 -28.11 15.45
N LEU A 478 -24.27 -26.85 15.24
CA LEU A 478 -23.51 -25.89 14.44
C LEU A 478 -22.18 -25.55 15.13
N THR A 479 -22.21 -25.29 16.43
CA THR A 479 -21.03 -25.00 17.26
C THR A 479 -20.08 -26.20 17.31
N ARG A 480 -20.60 -27.42 17.46
CA ARG A 480 -19.82 -28.67 17.38
C ARG A 480 -19.09 -28.80 16.05
N ARG A 481 -19.79 -28.59 14.92
CA ARG A 481 -19.18 -28.60 13.59
C ARG A 481 -18.12 -27.52 13.41
N LEU A 482 -18.41 -26.29 13.85
CA LEU A 482 -17.46 -25.17 13.78
C LEU A 482 -16.19 -25.41 14.63
N LEU A 483 -16.30 -26.16 15.72
CA LEU A 483 -15.19 -26.54 16.59
C LEU A 483 -14.57 -27.90 16.25
N GLY A 484 -15.02 -28.53 15.16
CA GLY A 484 -14.49 -29.78 14.60
C GLY A 484 -14.89 -31.07 15.33
N VAL A 485 -15.94 -31.03 16.16
CA VAL A 485 -16.51 -32.24 16.78
C VAL A 485 -17.35 -32.99 15.74
N ARG A 486 -16.91 -34.19 15.34
CA ARG A 486 -17.66 -35.05 14.41
C ARG A 486 -18.89 -35.63 15.09
N GLY A 487 -20.02 -35.65 14.39
CA GLY A 487 -21.24 -36.35 14.83
C GLY A 487 -21.12 -37.85 14.57
N GLU A 488 -21.78 -38.68 15.38
CA GLU A 488 -21.77 -40.14 15.25
C GLU A 488 -22.41 -40.65 13.94
N ASP A 489 -23.09 -39.79 13.17
CA ASP A 489 -23.81 -40.14 11.94
C ASP A 489 -23.04 -39.98 10.61
N GLU A 490 -21.78 -39.52 10.61
CA GLU A 490 -21.01 -39.33 9.35
C GLU A 490 -20.32 -40.61 8.83
N GLY A 491 -20.78 -41.78 9.27
CA GLY A 491 -20.22 -43.10 8.95
C GLY A 491 -20.91 -43.93 7.87
N GLU A 492 -22.09 -43.54 7.35
CA GLU A 492 -22.75 -44.30 6.28
C GLU A 492 -22.65 -43.61 4.91
N PRO A 493 -22.10 -44.26 3.88
CA PRO A 493 -22.16 -43.75 2.53
C PRO A 493 -23.61 -43.73 2.06
N VAL A 494 -24.08 -42.54 1.68
CA VAL A 494 -25.38 -42.36 1.02
C VAL A 494 -25.40 -43.22 -0.25
N PRO A 495 -26.35 -44.17 -0.41
CA PRO A 495 -26.42 -44.97 -1.62
C PRO A 495 -26.77 -44.05 -2.80
N VAL A 496 -25.90 -44.04 -3.80
CA VAL A 496 -26.12 -43.34 -5.06
C VAL A 496 -27.35 -43.96 -5.74
N PRO A 497 -28.38 -43.16 -6.10
CA PRO A 497 -29.48 -43.67 -6.89
C PRO A 497 -28.94 -44.10 -8.26
N GLN A 498 -29.19 -45.36 -8.63
CA GLN A 498 -28.99 -45.81 -10.00
C GLN A 498 -30.18 -45.33 -10.82
N ASP A 499 -29.93 -44.41 -11.75
CA ASP A 499 -30.72 -44.22 -12.97
C ASP A 499 -29.80 -44.23 -14.19
#